data_AF-A0A2Z1TKW4-F1
#
_entry.id   AF-A0A2Z1TKW4-F1
#
_cell.length_a   1.000
_cell.length_b   1.000
_cell.length_c   1.000
_cell.angle_alpha   90.00
_cell.angle_beta   90.00
_cell.angle_gamma   90.00
#
_symmetry.space_group_name_H-M   'P 1'
#
loop_
_entity.id
_entity.type
_entity.pdbx_description
1 polymer ?
#
loop_
_entity_poly.entity_id
_entity_poly.type
_entity_poly.pdbx_seq_one_letter_code
_entity_poly.pdbx_strand_id
1 'polypeptide(L)'
;MRWRERFLYSMEGVNHAAALTGEVKGHYLNATAATMEDMYERSNFCKELGSIIVMIDLVIGYTAIQSIAKWSRQNSMILHLHRAGNSTYARQKTHGMNFRVICKWMRMAGVDHIHAGTVVGKLEGDPLMVKGFYTTLLATQSEINLPQGLFFAQDWAALNKCLPVASGGIHCGQI
;
A
#
# COMPACT_ATOMS: atom_id res chain seq x y z
N MET A 1 -22.86 -6.53 -3.75
CA MET A 1 -21.93 -7.66 -3.50
C MET A 1 -21.48 -7.59 -2.05
N ARG A 2 -21.85 -8.58 -1.23
CA ARG A 2 -21.39 -8.67 0.17
C ARG A 2 -19.93 -9.16 0.20
N TRP A 3 -19.20 -8.82 1.25
CA TRP A 3 -17.74 -8.97 1.28
C TRP A 3 -17.30 -10.43 1.40
N ARG A 4 -18.06 -11.25 2.14
CA ARG A 4 -17.72 -12.64 2.44
C ARG A 4 -17.77 -13.52 1.20
N GLU A 5 -18.82 -13.37 0.38
CA GLU A 5 -19.00 -14.05 -0.89
C GLU A 5 -17.90 -13.64 -1.88
N ARG A 6 -17.56 -12.34 -1.93
CA ARG A 6 -16.43 -11.88 -2.74
C ARG A 6 -15.13 -12.58 -2.34
N PHE A 7 -14.87 -12.73 -1.04
CA PHE A 7 -13.64 -13.37 -0.57
C PHE A 7 -13.58 -14.85 -0.95
N LEU A 8 -14.68 -15.57 -0.80
CA LEU A 8 -14.80 -16.98 -1.19
C LEU A 8 -14.49 -17.17 -2.69
N TYR A 9 -15.18 -16.45 -3.57
CA TYR A 9 -14.97 -16.57 -5.01
C TYR A 9 -13.59 -16.06 -5.46
N SER A 10 -13.05 -15.02 -4.83
CA SER A 10 -11.68 -14.56 -5.12
C SER A 10 -10.65 -15.64 -4.78
N MET A 11 -10.78 -16.33 -3.65
CA MET A 11 -9.82 -17.37 -3.24
C MET A 11 -9.95 -18.64 -4.08
N GLU A 12 -11.16 -19.00 -4.52
CA GLU A 12 -11.36 -20.04 -5.53
C GLU A 12 -10.59 -19.72 -6.83
N GLY A 13 -10.73 -18.49 -7.35
CA GLY A 13 -10.01 -18.04 -8.54
C GLY A 13 -8.49 -18.02 -8.36
N VAL A 14 -8.00 -17.58 -7.20
CA VAL A 14 -6.56 -17.60 -6.85
C VAL A 14 -6.02 -19.03 -6.88
N ASN A 15 -6.69 -19.97 -6.20
CA ASN A 15 -6.25 -21.36 -6.11
C ASN A 15 -6.31 -22.07 -7.47
N HIS A 16 -7.36 -21.82 -8.25
CA HIS A 16 -7.47 -22.36 -9.60
C HIS A 16 -6.33 -21.86 -10.50
N ALA A 17 -6.05 -20.55 -10.50
CA ALA A 17 -4.95 -19.97 -11.28
C ALA A 17 -3.57 -20.46 -10.82
N ALA A 18 -3.36 -20.61 -9.51
CA ALA A 18 -2.11 -21.13 -8.96
C ALA A 18 -1.89 -22.59 -9.39
N ALA A 19 -2.92 -23.45 -9.30
CA ALA A 19 -2.83 -24.85 -9.71
C ALA A 19 -2.53 -25.01 -11.20
N LEU A 20 -3.11 -24.17 -12.06
CA LEU A 20 -2.87 -24.24 -13.51
C LEU A 20 -1.50 -23.72 -13.94
N THR A 21 -0.96 -22.72 -13.23
CA THR A 21 0.29 -22.04 -13.63
C THR A 21 1.53 -22.54 -12.91
N GLY A 22 1.37 -23.19 -11.74
CA GLY A 22 2.49 -23.56 -10.88
C GLY A 22 3.14 -22.38 -10.14
N GLU A 23 2.59 -21.16 -10.27
CA GLU A 23 3.09 -19.97 -9.62
C GLU A 23 2.21 -19.57 -8.42
N VAL A 24 2.82 -18.94 -7.41
CA VAL A 24 2.07 -18.35 -6.29
C VAL A 24 1.24 -17.18 -6.82
N LYS A 25 -0.07 -17.24 -6.59
CA LYS A 25 -1.03 -16.16 -6.92
C LYS A 25 -1.60 -15.57 -5.65
N GLY A 26 -2.15 -14.36 -5.76
CA GLY A 26 -2.80 -13.68 -4.65
C GLY A 26 -3.83 -12.68 -5.13
N HIS A 27 -4.76 -12.34 -4.25
CA HIS A 27 -5.76 -11.30 -4.48
C HIS A 27 -5.82 -10.41 -3.25
N TYR A 28 -5.78 -9.09 -3.44
CA TYR A 28 -5.73 -8.14 -2.33
C TYR A 28 -7.13 -7.97 -1.75
N LEU A 29 -7.49 -8.84 -0.81
CA LEU A 29 -8.81 -8.83 -0.17
C LEU A 29 -8.96 -7.57 0.70
N ASN A 30 -9.84 -6.65 0.30
CA ASN A 30 -10.02 -5.39 1.02
C ASN A 30 -10.76 -5.59 2.35
N ALA A 31 -10.04 -5.37 3.47
CA ALA A 31 -10.53 -5.45 4.84
C ALA A 31 -11.04 -4.12 5.41
N THR A 32 -10.88 -3.00 4.70
CA THR A 32 -11.41 -1.68 5.10
C THR A 32 -12.87 -1.79 5.53
N ALA A 33 -13.18 -1.37 6.75
CA ALA A 33 -14.51 -1.37 7.33
C ALA A 33 -14.75 -0.10 8.16
N ALA A 34 -16.00 0.09 8.60
CA ALA A 34 -16.41 1.26 9.39
C ALA A 34 -15.97 1.18 10.85
N THR A 35 -15.89 -0.03 11.40
CA THR A 35 -15.50 -0.32 12.79
C THR A 35 -14.28 -1.23 12.82
N MET A 36 -13.58 -1.25 13.96
CA MET A 36 -12.43 -2.13 14.15
C MET A 36 -12.86 -3.60 14.20
N GLU A 37 -14.02 -3.87 14.80
CA GLU A 37 -14.61 -5.20 14.92
C GLU A 37 -14.86 -5.81 13.54
N ASP A 38 -15.51 -5.07 12.64
CA ASP A 38 -15.77 -5.50 11.26
C ASP A 38 -14.45 -5.68 10.48
N MET A 39 -13.45 -4.82 10.73
CA MET A 39 -12.15 -4.93 10.07
C MET A 39 -11.41 -6.20 10.52
N TYR A 40 -11.45 -6.53 11.81
CA TYR A 40 -10.90 -7.77 12.34
C TYR A 40 -11.67 -8.99 11.85
N GLU A 41 -13.00 -8.95 11.80
CA GLU A 41 -13.82 -10.04 11.23
C GLU A 41 -13.38 -10.35 9.79
N ARG A 42 -13.26 -9.32 8.95
CA ARG A 42 -12.81 -9.47 7.57
C ARG A 42 -11.39 -10.03 7.47
N SER A 43 -10.48 -9.49 8.28
CA SER A 43 -9.07 -9.86 8.25
C SER A 43 -8.85 -11.30 8.73
N ASN A 44 -9.56 -11.70 9.79
CA ASN A 44 -9.54 -13.08 10.29
C ASN A 44 -10.08 -14.05 9.23
N PHE A 45 -11.16 -13.68 8.54
CA PHE A 45 -11.67 -14.51 7.45
C PHE A 45 -10.69 -14.60 6.27
N CYS A 46 -9.97 -13.51 5.91
CA CYS A 46 -8.88 -13.59 4.91
C CYS A 46 -7.83 -14.64 5.28
N LYS A 47 -7.43 -14.67 6.57
CA LYS A 47 -6.46 -15.62 7.10
C LYS A 47 -7.01 -17.05 7.06
N GLU A 48 -8.26 -17.26 7.51
CA GLU A 48 -8.91 -18.57 7.50
C GLU A 48 -8.99 -19.17 6.09
N LEU A 49 -9.20 -18.34 5.07
CA LEU A 49 -9.20 -18.77 3.66
C LEU A 49 -7.80 -19.04 3.09
N GLY A 50 -6.73 -18.74 3.83
CA GLY A 50 -5.35 -18.93 3.38
C GLY A 50 -4.86 -17.88 2.37
N SER A 51 -5.42 -16.68 2.36
CA SER A 51 -4.85 -15.57 1.56
C SER A 51 -3.45 -15.22 2.06
N ILE A 52 -2.55 -14.84 1.16
CA ILE A 52 -1.19 -14.36 1.50
C ILE A 52 -1.11 -12.85 1.75
N ILE A 53 -2.17 -12.11 1.38
CA ILE A 53 -2.17 -10.65 1.34
C ILE A 53 -3.56 -10.08 1.62
N VAL A 54 -3.60 -8.96 2.35
CA VAL A 54 -4.81 -8.19 2.67
C VAL A 54 -4.61 -6.73 2.27
N MET A 55 -5.68 -6.04 1.86
CA MET A 55 -5.66 -4.61 1.53
C MET A 55 -6.43 -3.78 2.55
N ILE A 56 -5.93 -2.58 2.79
CA ILE A 56 -6.60 -1.52 3.55
C ILE A 56 -6.50 -0.17 2.82
N ASP A 57 -7.37 0.76 3.19
CA ASP A 57 -7.38 2.12 2.65
C ASP A 57 -6.87 3.14 3.68
N LEU A 58 -6.10 4.14 3.23
CA LEU A 58 -5.56 5.21 4.09
C LEU A 58 -6.63 5.96 4.91
N VAL A 59 -7.87 5.99 4.41
CA VAL A 59 -9.00 6.68 5.07
C VAL A 59 -9.42 6.07 6.40
N ILE A 60 -9.01 4.83 6.72
CA ILE A 60 -9.32 4.22 8.03
C ILE A 60 -8.59 4.90 9.19
N GLY A 61 -7.55 5.70 8.90
CA GLY A 61 -6.79 6.44 9.88
C GLY A 61 -5.60 5.68 10.48
N TYR A 62 -4.61 6.45 10.94
CA TYR A 62 -3.31 5.94 11.38
C TYR A 62 -3.40 4.93 12.53
N THR A 63 -4.31 5.13 13.48
CA THR A 63 -4.53 4.20 14.61
C THR A 63 -5.00 2.82 14.14
N ALA A 64 -5.94 2.77 13.19
CA ALA A 64 -6.43 1.52 12.63
C ALA A 64 -5.36 0.85 11.76
N ILE A 65 -4.60 1.62 10.97
CA ILE A 65 -3.46 1.14 10.18
C ILE A 65 -2.41 0.45 11.06
N GLN A 66 -2.02 1.06 12.18
CA GLN A 66 -1.04 0.44 13.09
C GLN A 66 -1.59 -0.82 13.77
N SER A 67 -2.89 -0.85 14.05
CA SER A 67 -3.55 -2.02 14.64
C SER A 67 -3.52 -3.21 13.67
N ILE A 68 -3.89 -2.98 12.40
CA ILE A 68 -3.90 -4.05 11.40
C ILE A 68 -2.49 -4.42 10.92
N ALA A 69 -1.50 -3.51 10.97
CA ALA A 69 -0.09 -3.84 10.73
C ALA A 69 0.46 -4.82 11.78
N LYS A 70 0.14 -4.59 13.06
CA LYS A 70 0.50 -5.52 14.16
C LYS A 70 -0.18 -6.87 13.96
N TRP A 71 -1.48 -6.88 13.65
CA TRP A 71 -2.22 -8.10 13.34
C TRP A 71 -1.60 -8.84 12.13
N SER A 72 -1.24 -8.13 11.08
CA SER A 72 -0.65 -8.71 9.86
C SER A 72 0.67 -9.40 10.16
N ARG A 73 1.54 -8.75 10.95
CA ARG A 73 2.79 -9.36 11.43
C ARG A 73 2.55 -10.63 12.25
N GLN A 74 1.60 -10.61 13.18
CA GLN A 74 1.29 -11.76 14.04
C GLN A 74 0.70 -12.94 13.26
N ASN A 75 0.05 -12.66 12.12
CA ASN A 75 -0.62 -13.66 11.30
C ASN A 75 0.12 -13.98 10.01
N SER A 76 1.36 -13.50 9.83
CA SER A 76 2.19 -13.70 8.63
C SER A 76 1.49 -13.27 7.33
N MET A 77 0.80 -12.13 7.37
CA MET A 77 0.07 -11.56 6.23
C MET A 77 0.82 -10.37 5.64
N ILE A 78 0.87 -10.27 4.31
CA ILE A 78 1.33 -9.06 3.62
C ILE A 78 0.22 -8.00 3.70
N LEU A 79 0.58 -6.76 4.03
CA LEU A 79 -0.35 -5.64 4.15
C LEU A 79 -0.17 -4.62 3.03
N HIS A 80 -1.15 -4.56 2.13
CA HIS A 80 -1.21 -3.58 1.05
C HIS A 80 -2.04 -2.36 1.44
N LEU A 81 -1.47 -1.16 1.27
CA LEU A 81 -2.15 0.10 1.52
C LEU A 81 -2.52 0.81 0.22
N HIS A 82 -3.82 1.02 0.03
CA HIS A 82 -4.35 1.93 -0.96
C HIS A 82 -4.49 3.35 -0.39
N ARG A 83 -4.01 4.35 -1.12
CA ARG A 83 -3.91 5.75 -0.64
C ARG A 83 -5.18 6.59 -0.83
N ALA A 84 -6.36 6.00 -0.68
CA ALA A 84 -7.62 6.74 -0.85
C ALA A 84 -7.64 8.04 -0.03
N GLY A 85 -8.17 9.13 -0.61
CA GLY A 85 -8.27 10.44 0.05
C GLY A 85 -6.96 11.25 0.17
N ASN A 86 -5.79 10.71 -0.16
CA ASN A 86 -4.51 11.43 -0.02
C ASN A 86 -4.47 12.77 -0.78
N SER A 87 -5.02 12.81 -2.00
CA SER A 87 -4.91 13.97 -2.89
C SER A 87 -5.69 15.19 -2.38
N THR A 88 -6.60 15.01 -1.42
CA THR A 88 -7.32 16.10 -0.75
C THR A 88 -6.36 17.09 -0.08
N TYR A 89 -5.23 16.61 0.43
CA TYR A 89 -4.26 17.44 1.15
C TYR A 89 -2.81 17.30 0.63
N ALA A 90 -2.56 16.41 -0.34
CA ALA A 90 -1.22 16.22 -0.92
C ALA A 90 -1.03 16.81 -2.32
N ARG A 91 -2.11 17.25 -2.99
CA ARG A 91 -2.06 17.70 -4.40
C ARG A 91 -1.63 19.16 -4.56
N GLN A 92 -2.07 20.04 -3.68
CA GLN A 92 -1.79 21.47 -3.81
C GLN A 92 -0.35 21.77 -3.38
N LYS A 93 0.40 22.50 -4.21
CA LYS A 93 1.79 22.86 -3.90
C LYS A 93 1.91 23.95 -2.83
N THR A 94 0.90 24.81 -2.71
CA THR A 94 0.90 25.99 -1.85
C THR A 94 0.30 25.74 -0.47
N HIS A 95 -0.40 24.63 -0.28
CA HIS A 95 -1.05 24.30 0.99
C HIS A 95 -1.23 22.79 1.15
N GLY A 96 -1.06 22.28 2.37
CA GLY A 96 -1.24 20.87 2.71
C GLY A 96 0.08 20.19 3.07
N MET A 97 0.17 18.90 2.74
CA MET A 97 1.29 18.04 3.12
C MET A 97 1.70 17.15 1.95
N ASN A 98 2.96 17.26 1.54
CA ASN A 98 3.49 16.47 0.45
C ASN A 98 3.44 14.96 0.75
N PHE A 99 3.09 14.15 -0.26
CA PHE A 99 2.91 12.70 -0.15
C PHE A 99 4.13 11.95 0.39
N ARG A 100 5.36 12.48 0.27
CA ARG A 100 6.55 11.85 0.87
C ARG A 100 6.43 11.71 2.38
N VAL A 101 5.76 12.66 3.05
CA VAL A 101 5.60 12.65 4.51
C VAL A 101 4.71 11.47 4.89
N ILE A 102 3.62 11.25 4.13
CA ILE A 102 2.75 10.08 4.28
C ILE A 102 3.53 8.78 3.99
N CYS A 103 4.38 8.76 2.95
CA CYS A 103 5.24 7.60 2.66
C CYS A 103 6.11 7.23 3.87
N LYS A 104 6.74 8.22 4.52
CA LYS A 104 7.52 7.99 5.73
C LYS A 104 6.67 7.41 6.85
N TRP A 105 5.52 8.00 7.12
CA TRP A 105 4.61 7.55 8.18
C TRP A 105 4.08 6.14 7.94
N MET A 106 3.75 5.79 6.71
CA MET A 106 3.23 4.47 6.36
C MET A 106 4.31 3.40 6.44
N ARG A 107 5.54 3.70 6.01
CA ARG A 107 6.68 2.80 6.22
C ARG A 107 6.91 2.52 7.71
N MET A 108 6.85 3.56 8.55
CA MET A 108 6.96 3.39 10.01
C MET A 108 5.74 2.71 10.65
N ALA A 109 4.55 2.92 10.10
CA ALA A 109 3.33 2.27 10.57
C ALA A 109 3.32 0.76 10.28
N GLY A 110 4.18 0.30 9.36
CA GLY A 110 4.41 -1.12 9.08
C GLY A 110 3.57 -1.67 7.93
N VAL A 111 3.26 -0.86 6.91
CA VAL A 111 2.64 -1.37 5.68
C VAL A 111 3.71 -1.89 4.72
N ASP A 112 3.42 -3.00 4.05
CA ASP A 112 4.37 -3.63 3.13
C ASP A 112 4.35 -2.97 1.76
N HIS A 113 3.16 -2.65 1.24
CA HIS A 113 2.99 -1.98 -0.05
C HIS A 113 2.24 -0.66 0.09
N ILE A 114 2.59 0.35 -0.73
CA ILE A 114 1.82 1.59 -0.85
C ILE A 114 1.82 2.11 -2.28
N HIS A 115 0.67 2.59 -2.75
CA HIS A 115 0.61 3.28 -4.04
C HIS A 115 1.45 4.56 -4.03
N ALA A 116 2.44 4.67 -4.93
CA ALA A 116 3.38 5.80 -4.96
C ALA A 116 3.28 6.65 -6.23
N GLY A 117 2.35 6.33 -7.13
CA GLY A 117 2.14 7.06 -8.39
C GLY A 117 2.93 6.46 -9.55
N THR A 118 2.58 6.95 -10.74
CA THR A 118 2.84 6.23 -12.00
C THR A 118 3.58 7.08 -13.02
N VAL A 119 3.61 8.41 -12.84
CA VAL A 119 4.19 9.41 -13.74
C VAL A 119 3.48 9.51 -15.09
N VAL A 120 3.44 8.43 -15.86
CA VAL A 120 2.82 8.34 -17.20
C VAL A 120 1.36 7.90 -17.18
N GLY A 121 0.81 7.68 -15.99
CA GLY A 121 -0.56 7.23 -15.81
C GLY A 121 -1.59 8.35 -15.88
N LYS A 122 -2.85 8.00 -15.64
CA LYS A 122 -3.98 8.96 -15.67
C LYS A 122 -4.01 9.95 -14.49
N LEU A 123 -3.21 9.71 -13.46
CA LEU A 123 -3.20 10.50 -12.22
C LEU A 123 -1.93 11.35 -12.19
N GLU A 124 -2.03 12.54 -11.58
CA GLU A 124 -0.92 13.48 -11.44
C GLU A 124 0.30 12.86 -10.72
N GLY A 125 1.50 13.23 -11.18
CA GLY A 125 2.75 12.83 -10.57
C GLY A 125 3.95 13.30 -11.40
N ASP A 126 4.61 14.36 -10.94
CA ASP A 126 5.88 14.82 -11.53
C ASP A 126 6.97 13.73 -11.43
N PRO A 127 7.75 13.46 -12.50
CA PRO A 127 8.74 12.39 -12.52
C PRO A 127 9.77 12.44 -11.39
N LEU A 128 10.31 13.63 -11.08
CA LEU A 128 11.36 13.78 -10.07
C LEU A 128 10.78 13.66 -8.67
N MET A 129 9.59 14.22 -8.44
CA MET A 129 8.89 14.09 -7.17
C MET A 129 8.48 12.65 -6.88
N VAL A 130 7.95 11.94 -7.87
CA VAL A 130 7.59 10.52 -7.74
C VAL A 130 8.83 9.69 -7.46
N LYS A 131 9.96 9.95 -8.13
CA LYS A 131 11.23 9.31 -7.81
C LYS A 131 11.63 9.52 -6.34
N GLY A 132 11.43 10.71 -5.79
CA GLY A 132 11.63 10.99 -4.37
C GLY A 132 10.76 10.14 -3.43
N PHE A 133 9.50 9.85 -3.82
CA PHE A 133 8.63 8.94 -3.05
C PHE A 133 9.17 7.51 -3.05
N TYR A 134 9.60 7.02 -4.21
CA TYR A 134 10.18 5.68 -4.35
C TYR A 134 11.48 5.56 -3.54
N THR A 135 12.37 6.56 -3.59
CA THR A 135 13.57 6.62 -2.76
C THR A 135 13.22 6.56 -1.27
N THR A 136 12.22 7.33 -0.83
CA THR A 136 11.76 7.34 0.57
C THR A 136 11.32 5.96 1.06
N LEU A 137 10.68 5.17 0.20
CA LEU A 137 10.11 3.87 0.53
C LEU A 137 11.12 2.71 0.46
N LEU A 138 12.10 2.79 -0.46
CA LEU A 138 13.03 1.69 -0.77
C LEU A 138 14.44 1.86 -0.22
N ALA A 139 14.91 3.09 0.01
CA ALA A 139 16.27 3.31 0.48
C ALA A 139 16.42 2.94 1.97
N THR A 140 17.57 2.40 2.36
CA THR A 140 17.93 2.21 3.79
C THR A 140 18.46 3.50 4.39
N GLN A 141 19.18 4.29 3.60
CA GLN A 141 19.62 5.64 3.89
C GLN A 141 19.44 6.49 2.63
N SER A 142 19.08 7.76 2.79
CA SER A 142 18.97 8.71 1.69
C SER A 142 19.59 10.04 2.06
N GLU A 143 20.37 10.62 1.16
CA GLU A 143 20.93 11.97 1.29
C GLU A 143 19.92 13.07 0.91
N ILE A 144 20.29 14.32 1.17
CA ILE A 144 19.57 15.49 0.68
C ILE A 144 19.58 15.50 -0.86
N ASN A 145 18.40 15.65 -1.47
CA ASN A 145 18.22 15.77 -2.91
C ASN A 145 17.02 16.68 -3.21
N LEU A 146 17.30 17.99 -3.33
CA LEU A 146 16.26 19.01 -3.56
C LEU A 146 15.46 18.79 -4.85
N PRO A 147 16.06 18.38 -5.99
CA PRO A 147 15.29 18.06 -7.20
C PRO A 147 14.22 16.99 -6.99
N GLN A 148 14.47 15.98 -6.15
CA GLN A 148 13.49 14.95 -5.80
C GLN A 148 12.62 15.33 -4.58
N GLY A 149 12.77 16.55 -4.08
CA GLY A 149 12.08 17.04 -2.89
C GLY A 149 12.54 16.39 -1.58
N LEU A 150 13.74 15.79 -1.52
CA LEU A 150 14.32 15.24 -0.30
C LEU A 150 15.11 16.34 0.43
N PHE A 151 14.46 17.00 1.39
CA PHE A 151 15.04 18.14 2.11
C PHE A 151 16.00 17.77 3.24
N PHE A 152 15.89 16.54 3.75
CA PHE A 152 16.68 16.05 4.88
C PHE A 152 17.26 14.69 4.54
N ALA A 153 18.50 14.46 4.97
CA ALA A 153 19.04 13.12 5.02
C ALA A 153 18.20 12.26 5.97
N GLN A 154 18.01 10.99 5.65
CA GLN A 154 17.19 10.06 6.41
C GLN A 154 17.88 8.72 6.51
N ASP A 155 18.10 8.27 7.73
CA ASP A 155 18.45 6.88 8.04
C ASP A 155 17.20 6.14 8.53
N TRP A 156 17.01 4.90 8.07
CA TRP A 156 15.92 4.03 8.46
C TRP A 156 16.31 2.98 9.50
N ALA A 157 17.58 2.90 9.92
CA ALA A 157 18.05 2.03 11.00
C ALA A 157 17.54 0.58 10.88
N ALA A 158 17.74 -0.01 9.70
CA ALA A 158 17.29 -1.36 9.32
C ALA A 158 15.76 -1.58 9.30
N LEU A 159 14.93 -0.53 9.36
CA LEU A 159 13.51 -0.65 9.10
C LEU A 159 13.25 -1.22 7.70
N ASN A 160 12.39 -2.23 7.63
CA ASN A 160 11.99 -2.87 6.39
C ASN A 160 11.59 -1.85 5.31
N LYS A 161 11.93 -2.18 4.07
CA LYS A 161 11.53 -1.40 2.89
C LYS A 161 10.03 -1.56 2.67
N CYS A 162 9.40 -0.54 2.10
CA CYS A 162 8.00 -0.59 1.68
C CYS A 162 7.97 -0.56 0.15
N LEU A 163 7.25 -1.49 -0.49
CA LEU A 163 7.20 -1.59 -1.94
C LEU A 163 6.28 -0.50 -2.53
N PRO A 164 6.81 0.43 -3.34
CA PRO A 164 5.98 1.38 -4.05
C PRO A 164 5.20 0.67 -5.18
N VAL A 165 3.91 1.00 -5.30
CA VAL A 165 3.02 0.46 -6.32
C VAL A 165 2.67 1.55 -7.35
N ALA A 166 3.06 1.34 -8.60
CA ALA A 166 2.59 2.11 -9.75
C ALA A 166 1.24 1.57 -10.20
N SER A 167 0.22 2.43 -10.33
CA SER A 167 -1.12 2.04 -10.76
C SER A 167 -1.92 3.23 -11.27
N GLY A 168 -2.83 2.96 -12.20
CA GLY A 168 -3.80 3.93 -12.70
C GLY A 168 -3.52 4.37 -14.13
N GLY A 169 -4.29 3.82 -15.08
CA GLY A 169 -4.24 4.21 -16.48
C GLY A 169 -2.93 3.85 -17.18
N ILE A 170 -2.39 2.66 -16.88
CA ILE A 170 -1.21 2.13 -17.57
C ILE A 170 -1.54 0.95 -18.47
N HIS A 171 -0.76 0.78 -19.52
CA HIS A 171 -0.86 -0.34 -20.45
C HIS A 171 0.53 -0.76 -20.98
N CYS A 172 0.56 -1.79 -21.82
CA CYS A 172 1.80 -2.40 -22.34
C CYS A 172 2.71 -1.46 -23.15
N GLY A 173 2.19 -0.34 -23.67
CA GLY A 173 2.99 0.64 -24.42
C GLY A 173 3.81 1.60 -23.56
N GLN A 174 3.77 1.42 -22.24
CA GLN A 174 4.44 2.28 -21.25
C GLN A 174 5.40 1.48 -20.35
N ILE A 175 5.66 0.22 -20.70
CA ILE A 175 6.63 -0.66 -20.02
C ILE A 175 8.04 -0.33 -20.52
#